data_AF-A0A959QR44-F1
#
_entry.id   AF-A0A959QR44-F1
#
_cell.length_a   1.000
_cell.length_b   1.000
_cell.length_c   1.000
_cell.angle_alpha   90.00
_cell.angle_beta   90.00
_cell.angle_gamma   90.00
#
_symmetry.space_group_name_H-M   'P 1'
#
loop_
_entity.id
_entity.type
_entity.pdbx_description
1 polymer ?
#
loop_
_entity_poly.entity_id
_entity_poly.type
_entity_poly.pdbx_seq_one_letter_code
_entity_poly.pdbx_strand_id
1 'polypeptide(L)'
;MKKLTLLLLVLFPLLSFGKGDGILGHWHEVIRLGTDGRKVEFRDTIFLEFKQGNEFIWQKKNSFIQRGVYKSENGGKNLDIGIRYFTVLEIKKNKRLVLKDQAGTYEFEPYTPVSQMVPGRAPETYAPVTSINQMVGEWDKFKGTSNATQQQIDYTRTVKKVTVFSSPKDGKLGYIYAGRDGETASWYIESFSNQTLFCNGKDKRQFKVLKAANNELIIEGEGFTYFLRKFR
;
A
#
# COMPACT_ATOMS: atom_id res chain seq x y z
N MET A 1 61.47 -9.50 18.13
CA MET A 1 60.31 -10.13 17.45
C MET A 1 59.06 -9.32 17.75
N LYS A 2 58.64 -8.42 16.84
CA LYS A 2 57.41 -7.63 16.97
C LYS A 2 56.41 -8.16 15.95
N LYS A 3 55.32 -8.78 16.42
CA LYS A 3 54.18 -9.16 15.57
C LYS A 3 53.17 -8.02 15.62
N LEU A 4 52.95 -7.39 14.48
CA LEU A 4 51.95 -6.35 14.29
C LEU A 4 50.66 -7.04 13.82
N THR A 5 49.64 -7.09 14.67
CA THR A 5 48.32 -7.59 14.28
C THR A 5 47.49 -6.41 13.80
N LEU A 6 47.28 -6.32 12.49
CA LEU A 6 46.41 -5.33 11.86
C LEU A 6 44.95 -5.79 12.01
N LEU A 7 44.19 -5.14 12.88
CA LEU A 7 42.75 -5.42 13.05
C LEU A 7 41.98 -4.59 12.01
N LEU A 8 41.52 -5.25 10.94
CA LEU A 8 40.67 -4.63 9.92
C LEU A 8 39.26 -4.45 10.48
N LEU A 9 38.94 -3.26 10.99
CA LEU A 9 37.59 -2.86 11.39
C LEU A 9 36.75 -2.68 10.13
N VAL A 10 36.07 -3.74 9.70
CA VAL A 10 35.03 -3.66 8.67
C VAL A 10 33.85 -2.92 9.30
N LEU A 11 33.76 -1.63 9.03
CA LEU A 11 32.57 -0.81 9.20
C LEU A 11 31.48 -1.33 8.25
N PHE A 12 30.79 -2.40 8.65
CA PHE A 12 29.48 -2.68 8.07
C PHE A 12 28.57 -1.51 8.44
N PRO A 13 27.95 -0.81 7.46
CA PRO A 13 26.79 -0.01 7.78
C PRO A 13 25.74 -0.99 8.30
N LEU A 14 25.57 -1.02 9.62
CA LEU A 14 24.38 -1.57 10.23
C LEU A 14 23.23 -0.78 9.64
N LEU A 15 22.54 -1.37 8.65
CA LEU A 15 21.18 -1.01 8.33
C LEU A 15 20.42 -1.16 9.64
N SER A 16 20.26 -0.05 10.34
CA SER A 16 19.39 0.06 11.49
C SER A 16 18.00 -0.25 10.95
N PHE A 17 17.55 -1.49 11.19
CA PHE A 17 16.16 -1.86 11.09
C PHE A 17 15.38 -0.83 11.90
N GLY A 18 14.56 -0.05 11.23
CA GLY A 18 13.77 0.99 11.86
C GLY A 18 12.94 0.37 12.98
N LYS A 19 13.01 0.96 14.16
CA LYS A 19 12.15 0.71 15.32
C LYS A 19 10.67 0.98 14.95
N GLY A 20 10.05 0.07 14.20
CA GLY A 20 8.63 0.11 13.82
C GLY A 20 7.68 -0.44 14.89
N ASP A 21 8.19 -1.13 15.90
CA ASP A 21 7.38 -1.85 16.91
C ASP A 21 6.49 -0.95 17.78
N GLY A 22 6.75 0.36 17.81
CA GLY A 22 6.01 1.30 18.66
C GLY A 22 4.60 1.58 18.17
N ILE A 23 4.35 1.51 16.86
CA ILE A 23 3.06 1.86 16.25
C ILE A 23 2.10 0.67 16.15
N LEU A 24 2.59 -0.55 16.38
CA LEU A 24 1.77 -1.75 16.25
C LEU A 24 0.58 -1.73 17.20
N GLY A 25 -0.55 -2.27 16.74
CA GLY A 25 -1.79 -2.38 17.50
C GLY A 25 -2.93 -1.52 16.96
N HIS A 26 -4.00 -1.44 17.74
CA HIS A 26 -5.24 -0.77 17.41
C HIS A 26 -5.26 0.62 18.05
N TRP A 27 -5.57 1.65 17.26
CA TRP A 27 -5.59 3.05 17.66
C TRP A 27 -6.90 3.70 17.25
N HIS A 28 -7.54 4.45 18.13
CA HIS A 28 -8.73 5.22 17.81
C HIS A 28 -8.51 6.69 18.12
N GLU A 29 -9.06 7.54 17.26
CA GLU A 29 -8.91 8.98 17.35
C GLU A 29 -9.68 9.52 18.56
N VAL A 30 -9.00 10.31 19.39
CA VAL A 30 -9.58 10.97 20.57
C VAL A 30 -9.56 12.49 20.44
N ILE A 31 -8.60 13.05 19.71
CA ILE A 31 -8.47 14.50 19.49
C ILE A 31 -8.11 14.77 18.02
N ARG A 32 -8.75 15.80 17.46
CA ARG A 32 -8.40 16.39 16.16
C ARG A 32 -8.17 17.88 16.35
N LEU A 33 -7.01 18.35 15.91
CA LEU A 33 -6.67 19.77 15.84
C LEU A 33 -6.57 20.17 14.37
N GLY A 34 -7.17 21.31 14.02
CA GLY A 34 -7.02 21.92 12.71
C GLY A 34 -5.59 22.42 12.46
N THR A 35 -5.34 22.94 11.26
CA THR A 35 -4.06 23.56 10.92
C THR A 35 -3.75 24.82 11.74
N ASP A 36 -4.80 25.46 12.29
CA ASP A 36 -4.71 26.59 13.22
C ASP A 36 -4.49 26.18 14.68
N GLY A 37 -4.36 24.88 14.95
CA GLY A 37 -4.18 24.33 16.30
C GLY A 37 -5.45 24.29 17.15
N ARG A 38 -6.60 24.73 16.62
CA ARG A 38 -7.87 24.66 17.34
C ARG A 38 -8.46 23.27 17.28
N LYS A 39 -9.14 22.87 18.35
CA LYS A 39 -9.87 21.60 18.39
C LYS A 39 -10.99 21.59 17.36
N VAL A 40 -11.06 20.52 16.58
CA VAL A 40 -12.11 20.24 15.62
C VAL A 40 -13.01 19.17 16.22
N GLU A 41 -14.30 19.46 16.34
CA GLU A 41 -15.29 18.45 16.74
C GLU A 41 -15.54 17.48 15.58
N PHE A 42 -15.59 16.18 15.86
CA PHE A 42 -15.77 15.13 14.85
C PHE A 42 -16.72 14.04 15.34
N ARG A 43 -17.57 13.55 14.43
CA ARG A 43 -18.45 12.39 14.65
C ARG A 43 -17.94 11.14 13.93
N ASP A 44 -16.99 11.32 13.02
CA ASP A 44 -16.43 10.31 12.13
C ASP A 44 -15.08 9.78 12.65
N THR A 45 -15.06 9.31 13.90
CA THR A 45 -13.86 8.80 14.58
C THR A 45 -13.03 7.89 13.68
N ILE A 46 -11.75 8.19 13.53
CA ILE A 46 -10.81 7.35 12.79
C ILE A 46 -10.33 6.20 13.69
N PHE A 47 -10.33 5.00 13.13
CA PHE A 47 -9.76 3.79 13.69
C PHE A 47 -8.63 3.31 12.78
N LEU A 48 -7.49 3.00 13.39
CA LEU A 48 -6.29 2.49 12.75
C LEU A 48 -5.89 1.18 13.39
N GLU A 49 -5.39 0.25 12.59
CA GLU A 49 -4.66 -0.91 13.07
C GLU A 49 -3.35 -1.00 12.30
N PHE A 50 -2.23 -1.08 12.99
CA PHE A 50 -0.94 -1.40 12.37
C PHE A 50 -0.53 -2.80 12.79
N LYS A 51 -0.33 -3.65 11.79
CA LYS A 51 0.07 -5.04 11.98
C LYS A 51 1.58 -5.16 11.85
N GLN A 52 2.10 -6.27 12.38
CA GLN A 52 3.48 -6.68 12.15
C GLN A 52 3.77 -6.69 10.64
N GLY A 53 5.02 -6.42 10.26
CA GLY A 53 5.40 -6.16 8.87
C GLY A 53 4.97 -4.76 8.46
N ASN A 54 4.15 -4.65 7.42
CA ASN A 54 3.81 -3.37 6.80
C ASN A 54 2.32 -3.20 6.50
N GLU A 55 1.43 -3.95 7.12
CA GLU A 55 -0.01 -3.85 6.83
C GLU A 55 -0.72 -2.89 7.79
N PHE A 56 -1.68 -2.13 7.26
CA PHE A 56 -2.56 -1.32 8.08
C PHE A 56 -4.03 -1.53 7.73
N ILE A 57 -4.89 -1.24 8.70
CA ILE A 57 -6.32 -1.05 8.54
C ILE A 57 -6.65 0.40 8.89
N TRP A 58 -7.47 1.04 8.07
CA TRP A 58 -8.04 2.35 8.31
C TRP A 58 -9.55 2.27 8.20
N GLN A 59 -10.27 2.84 9.16
CA GLN A 59 -11.72 2.94 9.10
C GLN A 59 -12.18 4.24 9.75
N LYS A 60 -13.13 4.95 9.15
CA LYS A 60 -13.92 5.95 9.88
C LYS A 60 -15.15 5.27 10.49
N LYS A 61 -15.62 5.75 11.64
CA LYS A 61 -16.86 5.26 12.28
C LYS A 61 -17.99 5.18 11.24
N ASN A 62 -18.64 4.01 11.15
CA ASN A 62 -19.71 3.71 10.18
C ASN A 62 -19.30 3.80 8.69
N SER A 63 -18.01 3.74 8.38
CA SER A 63 -17.48 3.74 7.01
C SER A 63 -16.87 2.38 6.65
N PHE A 64 -16.61 2.19 5.35
CA PHE A 64 -15.88 1.03 4.83
C PHE A 64 -14.48 0.92 5.44
N ILE A 65 -14.07 -0.33 5.66
CA ILE A 65 -12.71 -0.69 6.08
C ILE A 65 -11.78 -0.60 4.86
N GLN A 66 -10.71 0.16 5.00
CA GLN A 66 -9.61 0.22 4.06
C GLN A 66 -8.44 -0.57 4.61
N ARG A 67 -7.89 -1.45 3.78
CA ARG A 67 -6.66 -2.20 4.09
C ARG A 67 -5.59 -1.76 3.12
N GLY A 68 -4.36 -1.66 3.58
CA GLY A 68 -3.25 -1.29 2.74
C GLY A 68 -1.92 -1.66 3.35
N VAL A 69 -0.85 -1.18 2.70
CA VAL A 69 0.50 -1.26 3.22
C VAL A 69 1.01 0.12 3.62
N TYR A 70 1.77 0.21 4.71
CA TYR A 70 2.39 1.43 5.19
C TYR A 70 3.91 1.36 5.09
N LYS A 71 4.55 2.52 5.03
CA LYS A 71 6.00 2.68 5.11
C LYS A 71 6.33 3.64 6.23
N SER A 72 7.25 3.21 7.09
CA SER A 72 7.87 4.08 8.07
C SER A 72 9.21 4.59 7.52
N GLU A 73 9.40 5.91 7.52
CA GLU A 73 10.61 6.56 7.02
C GLU A 73 11.30 7.36 8.12
N ASN A 74 12.55 7.75 7.88
CA ASN A 74 13.31 8.65 8.76
C ASN A 74 13.33 8.17 10.22
N GLY A 75 13.53 6.86 10.42
CA GLY A 75 13.60 6.25 11.74
C GLY A 75 12.30 6.29 12.53
N GLY A 76 11.13 6.27 11.87
CA GLY A 76 9.84 6.32 12.54
C GLY A 76 9.16 7.69 12.51
N LYS A 77 9.83 8.72 11.99
CA LYS A 77 9.33 10.11 12.01
C LYS A 77 8.28 10.40 10.95
N ASN A 78 8.23 9.62 9.88
CA ASN A 78 7.22 9.77 8.84
C ASN A 78 6.54 8.44 8.57
N LEU A 79 5.24 8.51 8.27
CA LEU A 79 4.37 7.38 7.99
C LEU A 79 3.62 7.64 6.68
N ASP A 80 3.94 6.87 5.66
CA ASP A 80 3.22 6.87 4.39
C ASP A 80 2.27 5.67 4.35
N ILE A 81 0.97 5.93 4.19
CA ILE A 81 -0.06 4.89 4.04
C ILE A 81 -0.66 4.85 2.63
N GLY A 82 -0.02 5.50 1.66
CA GLY A 82 -0.43 5.63 0.27
C GLY A 82 -1.50 6.70 0.04
N ILE A 83 -2.59 6.68 0.83
CA ILE A 83 -3.67 7.68 0.72
C ILE A 83 -3.36 8.97 1.48
N ARG A 84 -2.45 8.91 2.46
CA ARG A 84 -2.01 10.03 3.29
C ARG A 84 -0.56 9.83 3.70
N TYR A 85 0.12 10.96 3.88
CA TYR A 85 1.47 11.02 4.40
C TYR A 85 1.44 11.80 5.71
N PHE A 86 1.91 11.18 6.79
CA PHE A 86 1.94 11.76 8.12
C PHE A 86 3.37 12.00 8.60
N THR A 87 3.56 13.12 9.27
CA THR A 87 4.63 13.27 10.25
C THR A 87 4.16 12.67 11.57
N VAL A 88 4.97 11.79 12.14
CA VAL A 88 4.78 11.20 13.45
C VAL A 88 5.37 12.15 14.49
N LEU A 89 4.52 12.80 15.26
CA LEU A 89 4.93 13.72 16.33
C LEU A 89 5.25 12.99 17.62
N GLU A 90 4.50 11.92 17.93
CA GLU A 90 4.68 11.14 19.15
C GLU A 90 4.23 9.69 18.94
N ILE A 91 5.02 8.74 19.45
CA ILE A 91 4.60 7.33 19.63
C ILE A 91 5.00 6.89 21.03
N LYS A 92 4.01 6.69 21.90
CA LYS A 92 4.16 5.99 23.17
C LYS A 92 3.36 4.70 23.10
N LYS A 93 4.07 3.58 22.98
CA LYS A 93 3.48 2.24 22.90
C LYS A 93 2.46 2.04 24.02
N ASN A 94 1.27 1.56 23.65
CA ASN A 94 0.14 1.33 24.56
C ASN A 94 -0.34 2.58 25.33
N LYS A 95 -0.07 3.79 24.84
CA LYS A 95 -0.56 5.03 25.46
C LYS A 95 -1.08 6.04 24.47
N ARG A 96 -0.25 6.47 23.52
CA ARG A 96 -0.58 7.61 22.66
C ARG A 96 0.16 7.55 21.33
N LEU A 97 -0.54 7.91 20.27
CA LEU A 97 0.00 8.14 18.94
C LEU A 97 -0.46 9.51 18.47
N VAL A 98 0.46 10.36 18.02
CA VAL A 98 0.16 11.69 17.48
C VAL A 98 0.70 11.79 16.07
N LEU A 99 -0.22 11.97 15.10
CA LEU A 99 0.08 12.08 13.68
C LEU A 99 -0.30 13.47 13.18
N LYS A 100 0.47 14.02 12.25
CA LYS A 100 0.17 15.30 11.61
C LYS A 100 0.27 15.17 10.09
N ASP A 101 -0.69 15.74 9.38
CA ASP A 101 -0.63 15.91 7.92
C ASP A 101 -0.99 17.36 7.54
N GLN A 102 -1.30 17.59 6.27
CA GLN A 102 -1.69 18.91 5.76
C GLN A 102 -3.06 19.38 6.25
N ALA A 103 -3.93 18.48 6.72
CA ALA A 103 -5.28 18.78 7.19
C ALA A 103 -5.31 19.06 8.70
N GLY A 104 -4.37 18.51 9.48
CA GLY A 104 -4.29 18.81 10.90
C GLY A 104 -3.41 17.86 11.70
N THR A 105 -3.60 17.91 13.01
CA THR A 105 -2.97 17.00 13.98
C THR A 105 -4.04 16.09 14.59
N TYR A 106 -3.72 14.83 14.71
CA TYR A 106 -4.62 13.77 15.17
C TYR A 106 -3.96 13.04 16.33
N GLU A 107 -4.68 12.91 17.43
CA GLU A 107 -4.24 12.11 18.56
C GLU A 107 -5.09 10.85 18.68
N PHE A 108 -4.41 9.75 18.96
CA PHE A 108 -5.01 8.45 19.08
C PHE A 108 -4.59 7.77 20.38
N GLU A 109 -5.51 6.98 20.91
CA GLU A 109 -5.30 6.11 22.05
C GLU A 109 -5.47 4.64 21.65
N PRO A 110 -4.75 3.72 22.31
CA PRO A 110 -4.94 2.30 22.08
C PRO A 110 -6.37 1.89 22.46
N TYR A 111 -6.97 0.96 21.71
CA TYR A 111 -8.26 0.39 22.07
C TYR A 111 -8.32 -1.11 21.83
N THR A 112 -9.23 -1.79 22.51
CA THR A 112 -9.57 -3.17 22.22
C THR A 112 -10.78 -3.18 21.28
N PRO A 113 -10.68 -3.76 20.07
CA PRO A 113 -11.84 -3.86 19.19
C PRO A 113 -12.93 -4.70 19.85
N VAL A 114 -14.10 -4.11 20.05
CA VAL A 114 -15.32 -4.90 20.23
C VAL A 114 -15.69 -5.50 18.87
N SER A 115 -16.14 -6.76 18.85
CA SER A 115 -16.40 -7.64 17.69
C SER A 115 -17.29 -7.07 16.55
N GLN A 116 -17.66 -5.79 16.61
CA GLN A 116 -18.45 -5.05 15.64
C GLN A 116 -17.61 -4.18 14.69
N MET A 117 -16.27 -4.28 14.67
CA MET A 117 -15.54 -3.83 13.49
C MET A 117 -15.95 -4.76 12.34
N VAL A 118 -16.85 -4.25 11.50
CA VAL A 118 -17.56 -4.96 10.42
C VAL A 118 -16.67 -6.08 9.86
N PRO A 119 -17.12 -7.36 9.88
CA PRO A 119 -16.34 -8.48 9.40
C PRO A 119 -15.74 -8.11 8.04
N GLY A 120 -14.44 -8.39 7.90
CA GLY A 120 -13.68 -8.05 6.69
C GLY A 120 -14.52 -8.37 5.47
N ARG A 121 -14.73 -7.35 4.62
CA ARG A 121 -15.61 -7.39 3.44
C ARG A 121 -15.60 -8.80 2.85
N ALA A 122 -16.77 -9.47 2.83
CA ALA A 122 -16.92 -10.69 2.06
C ALA A 122 -16.31 -10.43 0.67
N PRO A 123 -15.50 -11.35 0.11
CA PRO A 123 -14.81 -11.11 -1.15
C PRO A 123 -15.82 -10.57 -2.14
N GLU A 124 -15.55 -9.36 -2.67
CA GLU A 124 -16.45 -8.76 -3.62
C GLU A 124 -16.55 -9.68 -4.83
N THR A 125 -17.75 -10.18 -5.07
CA THR A 125 -18.04 -10.97 -6.26
C THR A 125 -18.20 -10.00 -7.43
N TYR A 126 -17.22 -9.96 -8.31
CA TYR A 126 -17.27 -9.16 -9.52
C TYR A 126 -17.83 -10.00 -10.67
N ALA A 127 -18.51 -9.34 -11.62
CA ALA A 127 -18.81 -9.98 -12.90
C ALA A 127 -17.49 -10.35 -13.59
N PRO A 128 -17.42 -11.51 -14.27
CA PRO A 128 -16.19 -11.97 -14.89
C PRO A 128 -15.71 -10.99 -15.96
N VAL A 129 -14.40 -10.77 -16.03
CA VAL A 129 -13.77 -10.01 -17.12
C VAL A 129 -13.50 -10.97 -18.27
N THR A 130 -14.30 -10.87 -19.33
CA THR A 130 -14.28 -11.83 -20.45
C THR A 130 -13.48 -11.32 -21.65
N SER A 131 -13.13 -10.03 -21.69
CA SER A 131 -12.40 -9.43 -22.80
C SER A 131 -11.34 -8.43 -22.36
N ILE A 132 -10.20 -8.44 -23.04
CA ILE A 132 -9.14 -7.42 -22.86
C ILE A 132 -9.66 -6.01 -23.13
N ASN A 133 -10.67 -5.86 -23.99
CA ASN A 133 -11.24 -4.56 -24.35
C ASN A 133 -11.88 -3.83 -23.15
N GLN A 134 -12.34 -4.56 -22.13
CA GLN A 134 -12.88 -3.98 -20.90
C GLN A 134 -11.80 -3.23 -20.10
N MET A 135 -10.52 -3.56 -20.32
CA MET A 135 -9.39 -2.97 -19.61
C MET A 135 -8.71 -1.86 -20.40
N VAL A 136 -9.16 -1.50 -21.61
CA VAL A 136 -8.51 -0.47 -22.43
C VAL A 136 -8.39 0.87 -21.66
N GLY A 137 -7.19 1.45 -21.67
CA GLY A 137 -6.87 2.72 -21.04
C GLY A 137 -5.64 2.66 -20.14
N GLU A 138 -5.42 3.77 -19.42
CA GLU A 138 -4.34 3.92 -18.44
C GLU A 138 -4.90 3.87 -17.03
N TRP A 139 -4.30 3.05 -16.19
CA TRP A 139 -4.76 2.76 -14.84
C TRP A 139 -3.62 2.95 -13.86
N ASP A 140 -3.77 3.89 -12.93
CA ASP A 140 -2.78 4.12 -11.89
C ASP A 140 -3.23 3.46 -10.59
N LYS A 141 -2.29 2.79 -9.92
CA LYS A 141 -2.50 2.19 -8.61
C LYS A 141 -2.77 3.30 -7.59
N PHE A 142 -3.89 3.18 -6.89
CA PHE A 142 -4.21 4.05 -5.74
C PHE A 142 -4.24 3.27 -4.42
N LYS A 143 -4.31 1.94 -4.48
CA LYS A 143 -4.32 1.07 -3.29
C LYS A 143 -3.74 -0.31 -3.63
N GLY A 144 -3.13 -0.96 -2.64
CA GLY A 144 -2.71 -2.36 -2.75
C GLY A 144 -2.83 -3.08 -1.42
N THR A 145 -3.22 -4.35 -1.47
CA THR A 145 -3.30 -5.25 -0.32
C THR A 145 -2.44 -6.49 -0.57
N SER A 146 -2.11 -7.21 0.49
CA SER A 146 -1.37 -8.47 0.42
C SER A 146 -2.15 -9.56 1.14
N ASN A 147 -2.00 -10.80 0.68
CA ASN A 147 -2.58 -11.99 1.31
C ASN A 147 -1.72 -12.49 2.48
N ALA A 148 -0.50 -11.98 2.60
CA ALA A 148 0.42 -12.26 3.69
C ALA A 148 1.17 -11.01 4.12
N THR A 149 1.52 -10.94 5.40
CA THR A 149 2.35 -9.87 5.94
C THR A 149 3.66 -9.74 5.18
N GLN A 150 3.92 -8.56 4.61
CA GLN A 150 5.17 -8.29 3.90
C GLN A 150 6.17 -7.66 4.86
N GLN A 151 7.34 -8.28 4.99
CA GLN A 151 8.44 -7.74 5.80
C GLN A 151 9.08 -6.52 5.11
N GLN A 152 9.06 -6.47 3.78
CA GLN A 152 9.59 -5.37 2.98
C GLN A 152 8.85 -5.27 1.64
N ILE A 153 8.62 -4.04 1.14
CA ILE A 153 8.04 -3.81 -0.19
C ILE A 153 9.15 -3.75 -1.23
N ASP A 154 9.15 -4.67 -2.19
CA ASP A 154 9.98 -4.56 -3.39
C ASP A 154 9.30 -3.68 -4.46
N TYR A 155 9.72 -2.41 -4.53
CA TYR A 155 9.22 -1.46 -5.52
C TYR A 155 9.66 -1.75 -6.96
N THR A 156 10.59 -2.67 -7.16
CA THR A 156 10.95 -3.18 -8.50
C THR A 156 10.01 -4.28 -8.99
N ARG A 157 9.07 -4.70 -8.11
CA ARG A 157 8.10 -5.76 -8.35
C ARG A 157 6.66 -5.30 -8.18
N THR A 158 6.39 -4.31 -7.32
CA THR A 158 5.01 -3.85 -7.11
C THR A 158 4.51 -3.06 -8.31
N VAL A 159 3.28 -3.33 -8.74
CA VAL A 159 2.64 -2.60 -9.84
C VAL A 159 2.37 -1.16 -9.41
N LYS A 160 2.65 -0.21 -10.31
CA LYS A 160 2.33 1.23 -10.19
C LYS A 160 1.26 1.65 -11.19
N LYS A 161 1.39 1.19 -12.43
CA LYS A 161 0.52 1.59 -13.54
C LYS A 161 0.33 0.43 -14.50
N VAL A 162 -0.85 0.34 -15.09
CA VAL A 162 -1.17 -0.57 -16.19
C VAL A 162 -1.70 0.24 -17.35
N THR A 163 -1.20 -0.01 -18.55
CA THR A 163 -1.71 0.57 -19.79
C THR A 163 -2.16 -0.57 -20.69
N VAL A 164 -3.40 -0.53 -21.15
CA VAL A 164 -3.94 -1.50 -22.13
C VAL A 164 -4.36 -0.76 -23.37
N PHE A 165 -3.91 -1.23 -24.53
CA PHE A 165 -4.16 -0.57 -25.80
C PHE A 165 -5.51 -0.97 -26.39
N SER A 166 -6.14 -0.04 -27.09
CA SER A 166 -7.35 -0.30 -27.88
C SER A 166 -7.13 -1.28 -29.04
N SER A 167 -5.88 -1.40 -29.48
CA SER A 167 -5.42 -2.34 -30.49
C SER A 167 -3.98 -2.76 -30.17
N PRO A 168 -3.57 -4.00 -30.47
CA PRO A 168 -2.20 -4.44 -30.22
C PRO A 168 -1.19 -3.52 -30.91
N LYS A 169 -0.08 -3.22 -30.24
CA LYS A 169 1.07 -2.46 -30.78
C LYS A 169 2.31 -3.31 -30.67
N ASP A 170 2.99 -3.55 -31.78
CA ASP A 170 4.18 -4.42 -31.84
C ASP A 170 3.95 -5.81 -31.22
N GLY A 171 2.76 -6.39 -31.44
CA GLY A 171 2.35 -7.67 -30.86
C GLY A 171 2.00 -7.64 -29.37
N LYS A 172 1.99 -6.46 -28.73
CA LYS A 172 1.71 -6.30 -27.30
C LYS A 172 0.32 -5.73 -27.08
N LEU A 173 -0.40 -6.25 -26.10
CA LEU A 173 -1.73 -5.76 -25.71
C LEU A 173 -1.66 -4.57 -24.75
N GLY A 174 -0.49 -4.31 -24.17
CA GLY A 174 -0.29 -3.23 -23.21
C GLY A 174 1.00 -3.38 -22.41
N TYR A 175 1.14 -2.57 -21.38
CA TYR A 175 2.31 -2.48 -20.51
C TYR A 175 1.93 -2.47 -19.03
N ILE A 176 2.80 -3.04 -18.20
CA ILE A 176 2.70 -2.99 -16.74
C ILE A 176 3.99 -2.39 -16.20
N TYR A 177 3.83 -1.35 -15.40
CA TYR A 177 4.91 -0.58 -14.81
C TYR A 177 5.05 -0.92 -13.34
N ALA A 178 6.27 -1.20 -12.89
CA ALA A 178 6.62 -1.31 -11.49
C ALA A 178 6.69 0.06 -10.79
N GLY A 179 6.75 0.05 -9.46
CA GLY A 179 6.92 1.23 -8.60
C GLY A 179 8.09 2.13 -9.01
N ARG A 180 9.23 1.52 -9.32
CA ARG A 180 10.45 2.26 -9.72
C ARG A 180 10.56 2.56 -11.21
N ASP A 181 9.59 2.13 -12.02
CA ASP A 181 9.65 2.40 -13.46
C ASP A 181 9.42 3.89 -13.74
N GLY A 182 10.24 4.45 -14.62
CA GLY A 182 10.02 5.74 -15.25
C GLY A 182 9.10 5.59 -16.46
N GLU A 183 9.64 5.87 -17.65
CA GLU A 183 8.93 5.73 -18.93
C GLU A 183 8.98 4.31 -19.51
N THR A 184 9.96 3.52 -19.10
CA THR A 184 10.15 2.13 -19.54
C THR A 184 9.38 1.17 -18.65
N ALA A 185 8.49 0.37 -19.24
CA ALA A 185 7.73 -0.64 -18.52
C ALA A 185 8.57 -1.87 -18.18
N SER A 186 8.44 -2.37 -16.95
CA SER A 186 9.03 -3.64 -16.51
C SER A 186 8.45 -4.85 -17.25
N TRP A 187 7.17 -4.80 -17.63
CA TRP A 187 6.51 -5.87 -18.37
C TRP A 187 5.59 -5.36 -19.48
N TYR A 188 5.34 -6.22 -20.45
CA TYR A 188 4.32 -6.07 -21.48
C TYR A 188 3.33 -7.24 -21.43
N ILE A 189 2.10 -6.98 -21.87
CA ILE A 189 1.01 -7.95 -21.88
C ILE A 189 1.06 -8.69 -23.23
N GLU A 190 1.34 -9.99 -23.19
CA GLU A 190 1.40 -10.86 -24.38
C GLU A 190 0.00 -11.34 -24.78
N SER A 191 -0.78 -11.78 -23.80
CA SER A 191 -2.10 -12.34 -24.05
C SER A 191 -3.00 -12.20 -22.83
N PHE A 192 -4.30 -12.34 -23.07
CA PHE A 192 -5.32 -12.40 -22.04
C PHE A 192 -6.20 -13.63 -22.27
N SER A 193 -6.28 -14.51 -21.27
CA SER A 193 -7.12 -15.70 -21.31
C SER A 193 -7.51 -16.11 -19.89
N ASN A 194 -8.73 -16.64 -19.71
CA ASN A 194 -9.23 -17.10 -18.42
C ASN A 194 -9.05 -16.07 -17.29
N GLN A 195 -9.43 -14.80 -17.55
CA GLN A 195 -9.25 -13.68 -16.62
C GLN A 195 -7.80 -13.45 -16.18
N THR A 196 -6.81 -13.91 -16.94
CA THR A 196 -5.39 -13.79 -16.60
C THR A 196 -4.65 -13.03 -17.69
N LEU A 197 -3.93 -11.98 -17.28
CA LEU A 197 -2.95 -11.29 -18.10
C LEU A 197 -1.65 -12.07 -18.04
N PHE A 198 -1.22 -12.61 -19.17
CA PHE A 198 0.08 -13.24 -19.31
C PHE A 198 1.07 -12.18 -19.78
N CYS A 199 2.08 -11.95 -18.95
CA CYS A 199 3.02 -10.84 -19.10
C CYS A 199 4.45 -11.35 -19.19
N ASN A 200 5.26 -10.63 -19.95
CA ASN A 200 6.68 -10.91 -20.14
C ASN A 200 7.49 -9.59 -20.11
N GLY A 201 8.82 -9.65 -20.11
CA GLY A 201 9.69 -8.49 -19.93
C GLY A 201 10.84 -8.81 -19.00
N LYS A 202 10.93 -8.14 -17.85
CA LYS A 202 11.94 -8.41 -16.81
C LYS A 202 11.98 -9.88 -16.39
N ASP A 203 10.81 -10.51 -16.36
CA ASP A 203 10.56 -11.93 -16.11
C ASP A 203 9.12 -12.25 -16.54
N LYS A 204 8.77 -13.53 -16.55
CA LYS A 204 7.39 -13.95 -16.84
C LYS A 204 6.52 -13.74 -15.61
N ARG A 205 5.35 -13.13 -15.81
CA ARG A 205 4.40 -12.84 -14.74
C ARG A 205 2.97 -13.04 -15.18
N GLN A 206 2.11 -13.34 -14.22
CA GLN A 206 0.68 -13.50 -14.45
C GLN A 206 -0.08 -12.63 -13.46
N PHE A 207 -1.12 -11.97 -13.95
CA PHE A 207 -2.05 -11.21 -13.12
C PHE A 207 -3.47 -11.67 -13.38
N LYS A 208 -4.12 -12.19 -12.34
CA LYS A 208 -5.55 -12.48 -12.38
C LYS A 208 -6.33 -11.17 -12.31
N VAL A 209 -7.14 -10.90 -13.30
CA VAL A 209 -8.04 -9.74 -13.35
C VAL A 209 -9.31 -10.10 -12.60
N LEU A 210 -9.56 -9.37 -11.51
CA LEU A 210 -10.75 -9.56 -10.69
C LEU A 210 -11.88 -8.63 -11.15
N LYS A 211 -11.56 -7.42 -11.62
CA LYS A 211 -12.54 -6.42 -12.04
C LYS A 211 -11.95 -5.51 -13.11
N ALA A 212 -12.75 -5.14 -14.10
CA ALA A 212 -12.46 -4.09 -15.07
C ALA A 212 -13.75 -3.35 -15.43
N ALA A 213 -14.23 -2.48 -14.54
CA ALA A 213 -15.50 -1.77 -14.69
C ALA A 213 -15.55 -0.51 -13.82
N ASN A 214 -16.40 0.46 -14.18
CA ASN A 214 -16.67 1.66 -13.38
C ASN A 214 -15.40 2.45 -13.00
N ASN A 215 -14.50 2.64 -13.97
CA ASN A 215 -13.20 3.29 -13.78
C ASN A 215 -12.29 2.63 -12.73
N GLU A 216 -12.54 1.37 -12.36
CA GLU A 216 -11.68 0.58 -11.49
C GLU A 216 -11.21 -0.70 -12.18
N LEU A 217 -9.91 -0.94 -12.09
CA LEU A 217 -9.23 -2.18 -12.48
C LEU A 217 -8.65 -2.81 -11.23
N ILE A 218 -8.99 -4.07 -10.97
CA ILE A 218 -8.44 -4.84 -9.86
C ILE A 218 -7.73 -6.06 -10.43
N ILE A 219 -6.45 -6.17 -10.12
CA ILE A 219 -5.62 -7.31 -10.52
C ILE A 219 -4.92 -7.92 -9.32
N GLU A 220 -4.68 -9.21 -9.36
CA GLU A 220 -3.99 -9.97 -8.33
C GLU A 220 -2.80 -10.72 -8.93
N GLY A 221 -1.64 -10.66 -8.27
CA GLY A 221 -0.45 -11.40 -8.68
C GLY A 221 0.54 -11.54 -7.53
N GLU A 222 1.16 -12.71 -7.40
CA GLU A 222 2.16 -13.03 -6.36
C GLU A 222 1.70 -12.70 -4.94
N GLY A 223 0.42 -12.95 -4.63
CA GLY A 223 -0.16 -12.69 -3.31
C GLY A 223 -0.47 -11.22 -3.02
N PHE A 224 -0.35 -10.33 -4.00
CA PHE A 224 -0.77 -8.94 -3.90
C PHE A 224 -2.01 -8.67 -4.74
N THR A 225 -2.96 -7.91 -4.18
CA THR A 225 -4.07 -7.32 -4.92
C THR A 225 -3.80 -5.84 -5.15
N TYR A 226 -3.90 -5.39 -6.40
CA TYR A 226 -3.69 -4.02 -6.81
C TYR A 226 -5.03 -3.42 -7.25
N PHE A 227 -5.36 -2.26 -6.68
CA PHE A 227 -6.53 -1.48 -7.05
C PHE A 227 -6.05 -0.28 -7.84
N LEU A 228 -6.47 -0.20 -9.10
CA LEU A 228 -6.08 0.82 -10.05
C LEU A 228 -7.31 1.61 -10.53
N ARG A 229 -7.11 2.89 -10.85
CA ARG A 229 -8.16 3.79 -11.29
C ARG A 229 -7.71 4.58 -12.51
N LYS A 230 -8.66 4.94 -13.38
CA LYS A 230 -8.47 6.01 -14.37
C LYS A 230 -8.59 7.36 -13.66
N PHE A 231 -7.54 8.19 -13.70
CA PHE A 231 -7.54 9.55 -13.13
C PHE A 231 -7.94 10.64 -14.14
N ARG A 232 -8.61 10.26 -15.24
CA ARG A 232 -9.09 11.15 -16.28
C ARG A 232 -10.47 10.70 -16.73
#